data_AF-A0A6A2WG87-F1
#
_entry.id   AF-A0A6A2WG87-F1
#
_cell.length_a   1.000
_cell.length_b   1.000
_cell.length_c   1.000
_cell.angle_alpha   90.00
_cell.angle_beta   90.00
_cell.angle_gamma   90.00
#
_symmetry.space_group_name_H-M   'P 1'
#
loop_
_entity.id
_entity.type
_entity.pdbx_description
1 polymer ?
#
loop_
_entity_poly.entity_id
_entity_poly.type
_entity_poly.pdbx_seq_one_letter_code
_entity_poly.pdbx_strand_id
1 'polypeptide(L)'
;MNSTSLYLQICGEKYRVLDFFSDGVLVDFPGTSGCRQYNDLNAFCFTKNDYFVISCDNVIGLYDCEDSSLCKVGCETNDVPGCDGNNGGSLVCCYPLSDHNIWHSGDGFSSFSKFWCRGFSSWLVSRGTNTGKRGVTLEWAVPRNSFHRVCASDADMVNATAVEAGVRCLCKDGLVGDGFANGAGCLKSCIKEGQESYGEECDSPKHSQRKLVILAGVLALLFILVSLFLFLCILRRPVKQGAFHLEQNHYHSTTSFRKACRTRLFTYRELGEATRAFEDSQKLLNSTNGSIHAGVLGDGSHIAVQKVRCETEGDLIDVLSRIELLSSVLHRNLARIIGCCIESSYTIMYEISPPIFHRGLKSSGYIFLDVDFYVMVAGFAFLSSGSGNGSNLRNNYETPYKNDIYDFGLLLLEIISGTSYSDMPRVAMEKIKSGKLEEIVDPSLYYHEQPIACKEQIEIVADIATRCLLFGGDGKIGMIDVTKELFHLAKENTGGSKMGPGLEETFSNSSLLQMISMSPDSIHVP
;
A
#
# COMPACT_ATOMS: atom_id res chain seq x y z
N MET A 1 8.84 41.00 17.55
CA MET A 1 9.37 42.22 16.90
C MET A 1 8.20 42.98 16.31
N ASN A 2 8.12 44.28 16.62
CA ASN A 2 7.31 45.33 16.01
C ASN A 2 5.97 44.91 15.35
N SER A 3 4.88 45.08 16.09
CA SER A 3 3.54 45.21 15.48
C SER A 3 3.52 46.51 14.68
N THR A 4 4.05 46.48 13.47
CA THR A 4 3.74 47.49 12.46
C THR A 4 2.29 47.26 12.11
N SER A 5 1.38 48.02 12.74
CA SER A 5 -0.01 48.11 12.32
C SER A 5 -0.03 48.31 10.81
N LEU A 6 -0.61 47.34 10.10
CA LEU A 6 -0.71 47.39 8.65
C LEU A 6 -1.86 48.33 8.30
N TYR A 7 -1.67 49.19 7.31
CA TYR A 7 -2.67 50.17 6.88
C TYR A 7 -3.03 49.94 5.42
N LEU A 8 -4.32 50.00 5.13
CA LEU A 8 -4.86 49.96 3.78
C LEU A 8 -5.25 51.38 3.38
N GLN A 9 -4.77 51.84 2.22
CA GLN A 9 -5.08 53.18 1.71
C GLN A 9 -6.18 53.09 0.66
N ILE A 10 -7.35 53.63 0.97
CA ILE A 10 -8.51 53.62 0.06
C ILE A 10 -9.06 55.03 -0.04
N CYS A 11 -9.21 55.52 -1.28
CA CYS A 11 -9.75 56.85 -1.58
C CYS A 11 -9.04 58.00 -0.81
N GLY A 12 -7.73 57.86 -0.57
CA GLY A 12 -6.91 58.86 0.12
C GLY A 12 -6.88 58.71 1.65
N GLU A 13 -7.77 57.93 2.23
CA GLU A 13 -7.84 57.65 3.67
C GLU A 13 -7.02 56.42 4.06
N LYS A 14 -6.50 56.41 5.29
CA LYS A 14 -5.74 55.28 5.84
C LYS A 14 -6.57 54.52 6.85
N TYR A 15 -6.83 53.25 6.56
CA TYR A 15 -7.58 52.34 7.41
C TYR A 15 -6.62 51.35 8.06
N ARG A 16 -6.70 51.18 9.37
CA ARG A 16 -5.89 50.18 10.08
C ARG A 16 -6.46 48.80 9.82
N VAL A 17 -5.64 47.86 9.37
CA VAL A 17 -6.07 46.46 9.21
C VAL A 17 -6.08 45.80 10.57
N LEU A 18 -7.23 45.19 10.89
CA LEU A 18 -7.48 44.48 12.15
C LEU A 18 -7.31 42.97 11.97
N ASP A 19 -7.73 42.42 10.83
CA ASP A 19 -7.72 40.99 10.55
C ASP A 19 -7.73 40.70 9.04
N PHE A 20 -7.30 39.49 8.66
CA PHE A 20 -7.30 39.03 7.26
C PHE A 20 -8.11 37.75 7.09
N PHE A 21 -8.83 37.65 5.98
CA PHE A 21 -9.58 36.47 5.57
C PHE A 21 -9.19 36.06 4.15
N SER A 22 -9.57 34.85 3.74
CA SER A 22 -9.30 34.34 2.40
C SER A 22 -9.93 35.19 1.29
N ASP A 23 -11.05 35.85 1.58
CA ASP A 23 -11.87 36.63 0.65
C ASP A 23 -11.97 38.11 1.01
N GLY A 24 -11.40 38.53 2.14
CA GLY A 24 -11.59 39.88 2.64
C GLY A 24 -10.58 40.34 3.69
N VAL A 25 -10.75 41.59 4.11
CA VAL A 25 -9.93 42.23 5.14
C VAL A 25 -10.85 43.00 6.08
N LEU A 26 -10.63 42.86 7.39
CA LEU A 26 -11.31 43.66 8.40
C LEU A 26 -10.49 44.92 8.65
N VAL A 27 -11.10 46.09 8.45
CA VAL A 27 -10.44 47.37 8.71
C VAL A 27 -11.15 48.17 9.80
N ASP A 28 -10.36 48.94 10.53
CA ASP A 28 -10.84 49.90 11.51
C ASP A 28 -11.28 51.22 10.87
N PHE A 29 -12.05 51.99 11.61
CA PHE A 29 -12.57 53.29 11.21
C PHE A 29 -11.45 54.35 11.13
N PRO A 30 -11.38 55.17 10.06
CA PRO A 30 -10.33 56.18 9.92
C PRO A 30 -10.53 57.32 10.93
N GLY A 31 -9.44 57.83 11.50
CA GLY A 31 -9.42 59.12 12.19
C GLY A 31 -10.00 59.23 13.62
N THR A 32 -10.26 58.15 14.36
CA THR A 32 -10.84 58.28 15.72
C THR A 32 -9.81 58.18 16.85
N SER A 33 -9.46 59.33 17.43
CA SER A 33 -8.76 59.46 18.72
C SER A 33 -9.72 59.66 19.91
N GLY A 34 -10.93 59.13 19.83
CA GLY A 34 -11.92 59.14 20.92
C GLY A 34 -13.08 58.22 20.56
N CYS A 35 -13.46 57.32 21.45
CA CYS A 35 -14.44 56.29 21.13
C CYS A 35 -15.84 56.88 20.98
N ARG A 36 -16.23 57.23 19.75
CA ARG A 36 -17.64 57.41 19.38
C ARG A 36 -18.27 56.04 19.21
N GLN A 37 -19.45 55.84 19.80
CA GLN A 37 -20.23 54.60 19.64
C GLN A 37 -20.67 54.37 18.19
N TYR A 38 -20.83 55.45 17.42
CA TYR A 38 -21.26 55.43 16.03
C TYR A 38 -20.45 56.41 15.17
N ASN A 39 -20.46 56.17 13.87
CA ASN A 39 -19.76 56.93 12.85
C ASN A 39 -20.76 57.61 11.91
N ASP A 40 -20.31 58.66 11.23
CA ASP A 40 -21.09 59.34 10.18
C ASP A 40 -21.20 58.42 8.96
N LEU A 41 -22.42 58.25 8.44
CA LEU A 41 -22.74 57.43 7.27
C LEU A 41 -21.94 57.79 6.01
N ASN A 42 -21.41 59.01 5.94
CA ASN A 42 -20.61 59.51 4.81
C ASN A 42 -19.09 59.47 5.08
N ALA A 43 -18.64 59.00 6.25
CA ALA A 43 -17.22 58.96 6.60
C ALA A 43 -16.40 57.94 5.80
N PHE A 44 -17.06 57.03 5.08
CA PHE A 44 -16.41 55.93 4.34
C PHE A 44 -16.55 56.10 2.84
N CYS A 45 -15.41 56.15 2.15
CA CYS A 45 -15.35 56.22 0.71
C CYS A 45 -14.98 54.84 0.12
N PHE A 46 -15.95 53.93 0.05
CA PHE A 46 -15.80 52.61 -0.58
C PHE A 46 -16.60 52.44 -1.89
N THR A 47 -17.36 53.45 -2.29
CA THR A 47 -18.24 53.42 -3.48
C THR A 47 -17.51 53.57 -4.82
N LYS A 48 -16.17 53.66 -4.83
CA LYS A 48 -15.35 53.95 -6.03
C LYS A 48 -14.01 53.20 -6.07
N ASN A 49 -13.94 51.98 -5.55
CA ASN A 49 -12.72 51.17 -5.62
C ASN A 49 -12.98 49.90 -6.43
N ASP A 50 -12.15 49.66 -7.44
CA ASP A 50 -12.28 48.51 -8.34
C ASP A 50 -11.85 47.18 -7.68
N TYR A 51 -11.10 47.25 -6.58
CA TYR A 51 -10.46 46.10 -5.94
C TYR A 51 -11.05 45.73 -4.58
N PHE A 52 -11.62 46.71 -3.85
CA PHE A 52 -12.17 46.51 -2.51
C PHE A 52 -13.59 47.07 -2.43
N VAL A 53 -14.54 46.26 -1.97
CA VAL A 53 -15.94 46.65 -1.77
C VAL A 53 -16.40 46.20 -0.40
N ILE A 54 -17.38 46.88 0.19
CA ILE A 54 -17.98 46.47 1.46
C ILE A 54 -18.57 45.06 1.31
N SER A 55 -18.13 44.12 2.16
CA SER A 55 -18.66 42.75 2.15
C SER A 55 -20.09 42.71 2.67
N CYS A 56 -20.92 41.80 2.14
CA CYS A 56 -22.24 41.51 2.67
C CYS A 56 -22.23 40.85 4.05
N ASP A 57 -21.07 40.39 4.54
CA ASP A 57 -20.92 39.79 5.87
C ASP A 57 -20.99 40.80 7.02
N ASN A 58 -20.98 42.10 6.71
CA ASN A 58 -21.11 43.13 7.74
C ASN A 58 -22.54 43.18 8.28
N VAL A 59 -22.64 43.30 9.60
CA VAL A 59 -23.87 43.66 10.30
C VAL A 59 -23.77 45.11 10.75
N ILE A 60 -24.75 45.92 10.35
CA ILE A 60 -24.78 47.35 10.63
C ILE A 60 -25.65 47.62 11.84
N GLY A 61 -25.11 48.29 12.85
CA GLY A 61 -25.89 48.91 13.91
C GLY A 61 -26.31 50.31 13.51
N LEU A 62 -27.61 50.60 13.56
CA LEU A 62 -28.15 51.90 13.18
C LEU A 62 -28.64 52.64 14.44
N TYR A 63 -28.34 53.93 14.54
CA TYR A 63 -28.64 54.74 15.72
C TYR A 63 -29.49 55.97 15.35
N ASP A 64 -30.43 56.30 16.23
CA ASP A 64 -31.35 57.44 16.13
C ASP A 64 -32.02 57.54 14.75
N CYS A 65 -32.56 56.43 14.25
CA CYS A 65 -33.37 56.40 13.02
C CYS A 65 -34.83 56.73 13.32
N GLU A 66 -35.48 57.50 12.44
CA GLU A 66 -36.92 57.80 12.57
C GLU A 66 -37.78 56.61 12.09
N ASP A 67 -37.26 55.78 11.19
CA ASP A 67 -37.97 54.62 10.63
C ASP A 67 -37.49 53.31 11.26
N SER A 68 -38.37 52.67 12.04
CA SER A 68 -38.09 51.40 12.73
C SER A 68 -38.15 50.18 11.80
N SER A 69 -38.65 50.32 10.57
CA SER A 69 -38.78 49.19 9.62
C SER A 69 -37.43 48.65 9.12
N LEU A 70 -36.36 49.40 9.35
CA LEU A 70 -34.98 49.01 9.05
C LEU A 70 -34.44 47.89 9.94
N CYS A 71 -34.95 47.78 11.17
CA CYS A 71 -34.38 46.89 12.17
C CYS A 71 -34.82 45.45 11.91
N LYS A 72 -33.85 44.54 11.74
CA LYS A 72 -34.11 43.11 11.54
C LYS A 72 -34.01 42.34 12.86
N VAL A 73 -34.93 41.40 13.06
CA VAL A 73 -34.98 40.55 14.25
C VAL A 73 -33.82 39.55 14.22
N GLY A 74 -33.19 39.31 15.38
CA GLY A 74 -32.17 38.25 15.53
C GLY A 74 -30.72 38.74 15.70
N CYS A 75 -30.43 40.03 15.58
CA CYS A 75 -29.11 40.57 15.98
C CYS A 75 -29.03 40.99 17.45
N GLU A 76 -30.16 41.02 18.15
CA GLU A 76 -30.28 41.45 19.55
C GLU A 76 -29.45 40.55 20.50
N THR A 77 -29.10 39.35 20.05
CA THR A 77 -28.28 38.37 20.80
C THR A 77 -26.78 38.53 20.60
N ASN A 78 -26.33 39.45 19.74
CA ASN A 78 -24.91 39.65 19.48
C ASN A 78 -24.28 40.49 20.61
N ASP A 79 -23.25 39.95 21.23
CA ASP A 79 -22.41 40.61 22.21
C ASP A 79 -21.36 41.46 21.49
N VAL A 80 -21.48 42.76 21.68
CA VAL A 80 -20.73 43.77 20.94
C VAL A 80 -19.99 44.65 21.93
N PRO A 81 -18.64 44.78 21.82
CA PRO A 81 -17.85 45.51 22.78
C PRO A 81 -18.16 47.02 22.74
N GLY A 82 -18.52 47.56 23.90
CA GLY A 82 -18.70 49.00 24.11
C GLY A 82 -17.38 49.78 24.13
N CYS A 83 -17.49 51.10 24.07
CA CYS A 83 -16.35 52.02 23.99
C CYS A 83 -15.43 52.04 25.22
N ASP A 84 -15.96 51.72 26.40
CA ASP A 84 -15.23 51.80 27.67
C ASP A 84 -14.74 50.43 28.17
N GLY A 85 -14.77 49.40 27.31
CA GLY A 85 -14.28 48.06 27.64
C GLY A 85 -15.08 47.32 28.72
N ASN A 86 -16.16 47.92 29.23
CA ASN A 86 -17.05 47.30 30.20
C ASN A 86 -18.51 47.47 29.75
N ASN A 87 -19.26 46.36 29.80
CA ASN A 87 -20.60 46.12 29.28
C ASN A 87 -20.69 45.91 27.75
N GLY A 88 -20.83 44.63 27.39
CA GLY A 88 -21.39 44.18 26.12
C GLY A 88 -22.79 44.71 25.94
N GLY A 89 -22.99 45.50 24.89
CA GLY A 89 -24.29 46.07 24.55
C GLY A 89 -24.90 45.32 23.38
N SER A 90 -26.09 44.77 23.56
CA SER A 90 -26.90 44.27 22.44
C SER A 90 -27.25 45.42 21.49
N LEU A 91 -27.15 45.17 20.19
CA LEU A 91 -27.63 46.09 19.16
C LEU A 91 -29.16 46.16 19.22
N VAL A 92 -29.71 47.33 19.57
CA VAL A 92 -31.17 47.57 19.62
C VAL A 92 -31.79 47.57 18.21
N CYS A 93 -31.04 48.06 17.22
CA CYS A 93 -31.44 48.04 15.81
C CYS A 93 -30.25 47.63 14.95
N CYS A 94 -30.41 46.53 14.20
CA CYS A 94 -29.41 46.07 13.26
C CYS A 94 -29.97 45.91 11.84
N TYR A 95 -29.08 45.89 10.87
CA TYR A 95 -29.37 45.49 9.50
C TYR A 95 -28.18 44.65 8.96
N PRO A 96 -28.36 43.35 8.69
CA PRO A 96 -27.35 42.54 8.01
C PRO A 96 -27.30 42.90 6.52
N LEU A 97 -26.11 43.19 5.99
CA LEU A 97 -25.98 43.59 4.58
C LEU A 97 -26.34 42.48 3.59
N SER A 98 -26.32 41.22 4.02
CA SER A 98 -26.81 40.06 3.27
C SER A 98 -28.33 40.06 3.01
N ASP A 99 -29.11 40.97 3.61
CA ASP A 99 -30.57 41.07 3.41
C ASP A 99 -30.95 41.69 2.05
N HIS A 100 -30.05 42.47 1.44
CA HIS A 100 -30.18 43.05 0.10
C HIS A 100 -31.42 43.92 -0.21
N ASN A 101 -32.33 44.17 0.73
CA ASN A 101 -33.55 44.94 0.45
C ASN A 101 -33.29 46.46 0.31
N ILE A 102 -32.44 47.02 1.17
CA ILE A 102 -32.17 48.46 1.25
C ILE A 102 -30.77 48.81 0.74
N TRP A 103 -29.81 47.93 1.00
CA TRP A 103 -28.41 48.07 0.62
C TRP A 103 -28.04 46.97 -0.37
N HIS A 104 -27.39 47.34 -1.46
CA HIS A 104 -26.91 46.42 -2.48
C HIS A 104 -25.38 46.47 -2.58
N SER A 105 -24.77 45.41 -3.11
CA SER A 105 -23.33 45.39 -3.38
C SER A 105 -22.91 46.60 -4.22
N GLY A 106 -21.90 47.33 -3.74
CA GLY A 106 -21.43 48.59 -4.33
C GLY A 106 -22.03 49.86 -3.70
N ASP A 107 -23.11 49.74 -2.91
CA ASP A 107 -23.66 50.87 -2.17
C ASP A 107 -22.77 51.26 -0.99
N GLY A 108 -22.75 52.55 -0.66
CA GLY A 108 -22.14 53.06 0.57
C GLY A 108 -23.10 52.98 1.75
N PHE A 109 -22.59 53.21 2.96
CA PHE A 109 -23.44 53.34 4.15
C PHE A 109 -24.38 54.55 4.08
N SER A 110 -24.08 55.54 3.23
CA SER A 110 -24.97 56.66 2.92
C SER A 110 -26.36 56.24 2.47
N SER A 111 -26.57 55.01 1.97
CA SER A 111 -27.90 54.49 1.63
C SER A 111 -28.89 54.50 2.81
N PHE A 112 -28.40 54.39 4.05
CA PHE A 112 -29.24 54.46 5.26
C PHE A 112 -29.62 55.90 5.66
N SER A 113 -28.97 56.94 5.09
CA SER A 113 -29.30 58.34 5.41
C SER A 113 -30.74 58.73 5.05
N LYS A 114 -31.34 58.04 4.07
CA LYS A 114 -32.73 58.24 3.63
C LYS A 114 -33.76 57.94 4.72
N PHE A 115 -33.35 57.24 5.78
CA PHE A 115 -34.18 56.87 6.93
C PHE A 115 -33.84 57.69 8.19
N TRP A 116 -33.14 58.83 7.99
CA TRP A 116 -32.82 59.81 9.02
C TRP A 116 -31.97 59.28 10.20
N CYS A 117 -31.28 58.15 10.02
CA CYS A 117 -30.33 57.64 11.00
C CYS A 117 -29.17 58.62 11.19
N ARG A 118 -28.87 58.99 12.43
CA ARG A 118 -27.80 59.95 12.76
C ARG A 118 -26.40 59.35 12.74
N GLY A 119 -26.30 58.02 12.78
CA GLY A 119 -25.03 57.33 12.70
C GLY A 119 -25.15 55.83 12.67
N PHE A 120 -24.01 55.17 12.44
CA PHE A 120 -23.94 53.72 12.35
C PHE A 120 -22.68 53.13 12.98
N SER A 121 -22.73 51.83 13.26
CA SER A 121 -21.58 50.99 13.60
C SER A 121 -21.56 49.78 12.67
N SER A 122 -20.39 49.22 12.41
CA SER A 122 -20.22 48.04 11.55
C SER A 122 -19.45 46.97 12.29
N TRP A 123 -19.92 45.73 12.14
CA TRP A 123 -19.45 44.59 12.90
C TRP A 123 -19.36 43.36 12.01
N LEU A 124 -18.31 42.57 12.22
CA LEU A 124 -18.22 41.20 11.74
C LEU A 124 -18.65 40.26 12.86
N VAL A 125 -19.74 39.53 12.63
CA VAL A 125 -20.22 38.50 13.57
C VAL A 125 -19.78 37.14 13.05
N SER A 126 -18.85 36.49 13.75
CA SER A 126 -18.35 35.18 13.32
C SER A 126 -19.43 34.11 13.43
N ARG A 127 -19.58 33.30 12.37
CA ARG A 127 -20.59 32.22 12.33
C ARG A 127 -20.39 31.27 13.52
N GLY A 128 -21.47 31.00 14.26
CA GLY A 128 -21.46 30.12 15.44
C GLY A 128 -21.03 30.79 16.75
N THR A 129 -20.73 32.09 16.74
CA THR A 129 -20.49 32.88 17.95
C THR A 129 -21.41 34.09 17.97
N ASN A 130 -21.77 34.56 19.16
CA ASN A 130 -22.52 35.79 19.31
C ASN A 130 -21.61 37.02 19.44
N THR A 131 -20.29 36.86 19.41
CA THR A 131 -19.34 37.96 19.62
C THR A 131 -19.04 38.69 18.32
N GLY A 132 -19.30 39.99 18.27
CA GLY A 132 -18.99 40.84 17.11
C GLY A 132 -17.63 41.52 17.23
N LYS A 133 -16.82 41.49 16.16
CA LYS A 133 -15.61 42.34 16.04
C LYS A 133 -15.99 43.66 15.39
N ARG A 134 -15.61 44.78 16.01
CA ARG A 134 -15.80 46.13 15.42
C ARG A 134 -14.91 46.28 14.20
N GLY A 135 -15.48 46.81 13.11
CA GLY A 135 -14.74 47.13 11.90
C GLY A 135 -15.61 46.96 10.68
N VAL A 136 -15.07 47.36 9.52
CA VAL A 136 -15.70 47.16 8.23
C VAL A 136 -14.95 46.05 7.50
N THR A 137 -15.66 44.96 7.22
CA THR A 137 -15.13 43.87 6.39
C THR A 137 -15.24 44.28 4.94
N LEU A 138 -14.11 44.30 4.24
CA LEU A 138 -14.05 44.56 2.81
C LEU A 138 -13.78 43.25 2.10
N GLU A 139 -14.58 42.91 1.09
CA GLU A 139 -14.23 41.87 0.14
C GLU A 139 -13.25 42.45 -0.88
N TRP A 140 -12.26 41.65 -1.26
CA TRP A 140 -11.32 42.02 -2.31
C TRP A 140 -11.49 41.15 -3.55
N ALA A 141 -11.21 41.71 -4.72
CA ALA A 141 -11.15 40.96 -5.97
C ALA A 141 -10.33 41.70 -7.03
N VAL A 142 -9.95 40.99 -8.10
CA VAL A 142 -9.35 41.60 -9.29
C VAL A 142 -10.43 41.78 -10.35
N PRO A 143 -10.65 42.99 -10.90
CA PRO A 143 -11.62 43.21 -11.97
C PRO A 143 -11.36 42.30 -13.17
N ARG A 144 -12.42 41.75 -13.77
CA ARG A 144 -12.33 40.86 -14.95
C ARG A 144 -11.71 41.51 -16.19
N ASN A 145 -11.69 42.85 -16.26
CA ASN A 145 -11.03 43.58 -17.34
C ASN A 145 -9.53 43.82 -17.08
N SER A 146 -9.02 43.46 -15.89
CA SER A 146 -7.61 43.62 -15.55
C SER A 146 -6.74 42.51 -16.16
N PHE A 147 -5.51 42.84 -16.50
CA PHE A 147 -4.48 41.89 -16.93
C PHE A 147 -4.00 40.97 -15.79
N HIS A 148 -4.27 41.35 -14.53
CA HIS A 148 -3.85 40.59 -13.35
C HIS A 148 -4.80 39.44 -12.99
N ARG A 149 -5.89 39.23 -13.74
CA ARG A 149 -6.92 38.22 -13.43
C ARG A 149 -6.52 36.76 -13.64
N VAL A 150 -5.36 36.51 -14.27
CA VAL A 150 -4.97 35.17 -14.70
C VAL A 150 -4.53 34.36 -13.49
N CYS A 151 -5.17 33.22 -13.26
CA CYS A 151 -4.78 32.28 -12.20
C CYS A 151 -3.53 31.48 -12.58
N ALA A 152 -2.71 31.15 -11.59
CA ALA A 152 -1.60 30.22 -11.73
C ALA A 152 -2.11 28.82 -12.10
N SER A 153 -1.23 27.96 -12.64
CA SER A 153 -1.58 26.58 -13.05
C SER A 153 -2.22 25.74 -11.94
N ASP A 154 -1.87 26.05 -10.70
CA ASP A 154 -2.31 25.33 -9.50
C ASP A 154 -3.34 26.10 -8.68
N ALA A 155 -4.08 27.00 -9.34
CA ALA A 155 -5.18 27.75 -8.76
C ALA A 155 -6.44 27.70 -9.63
N ASP A 156 -7.60 27.75 -8.97
CA ASP A 156 -8.92 27.79 -9.61
C ASP A 156 -9.54 29.18 -9.49
N MET A 157 -10.17 29.66 -10.57
CA MET A 157 -10.81 30.97 -10.60
C MET A 157 -12.17 30.93 -9.89
N VAL A 158 -12.38 31.84 -8.92
CA VAL A 158 -13.65 32.02 -8.20
C VAL A 158 -14.15 33.45 -8.38
N ASN A 159 -15.46 33.61 -8.52
CA ASN A 159 -16.07 34.94 -8.65
C ASN A 159 -16.23 35.59 -7.28
N ALA A 160 -15.99 36.90 -7.21
CA ALA A 160 -16.32 37.71 -6.05
C ALA A 160 -17.83 37.93 -5.94
N THR A 161 -18.30 38.16 -4.72
CA THR A 161 -19.73 38.27 -4.41
C THR A 161 -20.21 39.73 -4.44
N ALA A 162 -19.42 40.64 -3.88
CA ALA A 162 -19.71 42.07 -3.78
C ALA A 162 -18.96 42.91 -4.81
N VAL A 163 -17.77 42.48 -5.25
CA VAL A 163 -17.02 43.20 -6.29
C VAL A 163 -17.60 42.88 -7.67
N GLU A 164 -18.16 43.88 -8.34
CA GLU A 164 -18.79 43.72 -9.66
C GLU A 164 -17.80 43.17 -10.69
N ALA A 165 -18.13 42.01 -11.27
CA ALA A 165 -17.26 41.28 -12.18
C ALA A 165 -15.83 41.07 -11.63
N GLY A 166 -15.68 40.97 -10.30
CA GLY A 166 -14.41 40.64 -9.66
C GLY A 166 -14.14 39.14 -9.66
N VAL A 167 -12.87 38.77 -9.81
CA VAL A 167 -12.41 37.36 -9.69
C VAL A 167 -11.26 37.25 -8.70
N ARG A 168 -11.17 36.08 -8.07
CA ARG A 168 -10.06 35.64 -7.21
C ARG A 168 -9.54 34.30 -7.71
N CYS A 169 -8.33 33.94 -7.31
CA CYS A 169 -7.73 32.65 -7.63
C CYS A 169 -7.48 31.90 -6.33
N LEU A 170 -8.04 30.70 -6.19
CA LEU A 170 -7.91 29.87 -5.01
C LEU A 170 -6.89 28.77 -5.28
N CYS A 171 -5.85 28.68 -4.46
CA CYS A 171 -4.87 27.61 -4.56
C CYS A 171 -5.48 26.24 -4.25
N LYS A 172 -5.04 25.21 -4.98
CA LYS A 172 -5.42 23.82 -4.73
C LYS A 172 -4.94 23.34 -3.36
N ASP A 173 -5.54 22.25 -2.88
CA ASP A 173 -5.26 21.67 -1.57
C ASP A 173 -3.76 21.46 -1.32
N GLY A 174 -3.29 21.93 -0.16
CA GLY A 174 -1.88 21.83 0.26
C GLY A 174 -0.96 22.95 -0.27
N LEU A 175 -1.51 23.91 -1.00
CA LEU A 175 -0.80 25.11 -1.46
C LEU A 175 -1.39 26.38 -0.82
N VAL A 176 -0.54 27.38 -0.64
CA VAL A 176 -0.89 28.67 -0.03
C VAL A 176 -0.35 29.79 -0.90
N GLY A 177 -1.15 30.85 -1.10
CA GLY A 177 -0.74 32.02 -1.85
C GLY A 177 -1.93 32.82 -2.36
N ASP A 178 -1.67 33.79 -3.24
CA ASP A 178 -2.71 34.64 -3.84
C ASP A 178 -3.37 33.99 -5.07
N GLY A 179 -2.81 32.88 -5.56
CA GLY A 179 -3.32 32.09 -6.68
C GLY A 179 -3.18 32.74 -8.06
N PHE A 180 -2.68 33.97 -8.17
CA PHE A 180 -2.56 34.67 -9.44
C PHE A 180 -1.22 34.38 -10.12
N ALA A 181 -1.24 34.16 -11.43
CA ALA A 181 -0.04 33.91 -12.23
C ALA A 181 0.91 35.12 -12.27
N ASN A 182 0.35 36.33 -12.20
CA ASN A 182 1.10 37.60 -12.17
C ASN A 182 1.30 38.12 -10.73
N GLY A 183 1.11 37.25 -9.73
CA GLY A 183 1.27 37.53 -8.30
C GLY A 183 2.29 36.60 -7.64
N ALA A 184 2.05 36.24 -6.38
CA ALA A 184 2.83 35.24 -5.66
C ALA A 184 2.57 33.80 -6.16
N GLY A 185 1.40 33.58 -6.79
CA GLY A 185 0.96 32.27 -7.24
C GLY A 185 0.60 31.36 -6.08
N CYS A 186 0.82 30.06 -6.25
CA CYS A 186 0.58 29.06 -5.22
C CYS A 186 1.91 28.43 -4.79
N LEU A 187 2.20 28.50 -3.51
CA LEU A 187 3.42 27.99 -2.90
C LEU A 187 3.10 26.77 -2.03
N LYS A 188 4.02 25.80 -1.99
CA LYS A 188 3.92 24.69 -1.06
C LYS A 188 4.09 25.20 0.36
N SER A 189 3.19 24.84 1.28
CA SER A 189 3.42 25.07 2.72
C SER A 189 4.00 23.84 3.39
N CYS A 190 4.86 24.06 4.37
CA CYS A 190 5.45 23.00 5.19
C CYS A 190 5.79 23.54 6.58
N ILE A 191 5.95 22.64 7.55
CA ILE A 191 6.35 23.00 8.91
C ILE A 191 7.83 22.66 9.07
N LYS A 192 8.69 23.67 9.27
CA LYS A 192 10.09 23.50 9.64
C LYS A 192 10.31 24.04 11.05
N GLU A 193 10.86 23.20 11.93
CA GLU A 193 11.19 23.57 13.32
C GLU A 193 10.02 24.19 14.12
N GLY A 194 8.78 23.78 13.82
CA GLY A 194 7.58 24.30 14.48
C GLY A 194 7.07 25.64 13.94
N GLN A 195 7.68 26.17 12.87
CA GLN A 195 7.24 27.37 12.17
C GLN A 195 6.78 27.01 10.74
N GLU A 196 5.73 27.66 10.25
CA GLU A 196 5.30 27.52 8.87
C GLU A 196 6.31 28.18 7.92
N SER A 197 6.73 27.43 6.91
CA SER A 197 7.61 27.85 5.81
C SER A 197 6.91 27.61 4.48
N TYR A 198 7.33 28.33 3.44
CA TYR A 198 6.68 28.30 2.12
C TYR A 198 7.69 28.22 0.97
N GLY A 199 7.27 27.64 -0.16
CA GLY A 199 8.02 27.67 -1.41
C GLY A 199 9.34 26.88 -1.36
N GLU A 200 10.42 27.44 -1.90
CA GLU A 200 11.75 26.80 -1.95
C GLU A 200 12.35 26.52 -0.56
N GLU A 201 11.88 27.21 0.48
CA GLU A 201 12.26 26.87 1.85
C GLU A 201 11.70 25.52 2.29
N CYS A 202 10.66 24.99 1.64
CA CYS A 202 10.23 23.61 1.85
C CYS A 202 11.16 22.60 1.20
N ASP A 203 12.02 23.03 0.27
CA ASP A 203 13.03 22.18 -0.33
C ASP A 203 14.25 22.11 0.60
N SER A 204 14.69 20.89 0.91
CA SER A 204 15.89 20.68 1.71
C SER A 204 17.14 21.19 0.97
N PRO A 205 18.04 21.95 1.61
CA PRO A 205 19.17 22.58 0.93
C PRO A 205 20.15 21.55 0.37
N LYS A 206 20.35 21.54 -0.96
CA LYS A 206 21.44 20.83 -1.66
C LYS A 206 22.84 21.46 -1.40
N HIS A 207 23.11 21.96 -0.20
CA HIS A 207 24.37 22.65 0.16
C HIS A 207 25.52 21.67 0.50
N SER A 208 25.32 20.36 0.39
CA SER A 208 26.38 19.36 0.64
C SER A 208 27.38 19.22 -0.52
N GLN A 209 27.06 19.70 -1.73
CA GLN A 209 27.83 19.35 -2.93
C GLN A 209 29.24 20.00 -3.00
N ARG A 210 29.44 21.26 -2.55
CA ARG A 210 30.76 21.92 -2.68
C ARG A 210 31.80 21.51 -1.63
N LYS A 211 31.38 21.17 -0.41
CA LYS A 211 32.30 20.66 0.64
C LYS A 211 32.73 19.22 0.35
N LEU A 212 31.84 18.43 -0.27
CA LEU A 212 32.12 17.03 -0.63
C LEU A 212 33.16 16.92 -1.76
N VAL A 213 33.20 17.87 -2.70
CA VAL A 213 34.18 17.84 -3.81
C VAL A 213 35.62 18.07 -3.32
N ILE A 214 35.83 19.01 -2.38
CA ILE A 214 37.17 19.27 -1.81
C ILE A 214 37.60 18.08 -0.93
N LEU A 215 36.68 17.53 -0.13
CA LEU A 215 36.95 16.37 0.72
C LEU A 215 37.21 15.10 -0.12
N ALA A 216 36.46 14.91 -1.21
CA ALA A 216 36.66 13.81 -2.16
C ALA A 216 38.00 13.93 -2.89
N GLY A 217 38.45 15.15 -3.23
CA GLY A 217 39.77 15.38 -3.83
C GLY A 217 40.92 14.97 -2.91
N VAL A 218 40.85 15.35 -1.64
CA VAL A 218 41.86 14.98 -0.63
C VAL A 218 41.81 13.48 -0.33
N LEU A 219 40.60 12.91 -0.18
CA LEU A 219 40.42 11.48 0.05
C LEU A 219 40.86 10.63 -1.15
N ALA A 220 40.63 11.08 -2.38
CA ALA A 220 41.09 10.39 -3.59
C ALA A 220 42.62 10.36 -3.67
N LEU A 221 43.29 11.48 -3.35
CA LEU A 221 44.75 11.52 -3.32
C LEU A 221 45.32 10.61 -2.22
N LEU A 222 44.68 10.59 -1.04
CA LEU A 222 45.04 9.69 0.05
C LEU A 222 44.82 8.21 -0.34
N PHE A 223 43.71 7.91 -1.02
CA PHE A 223 43.37 6.55 -1.47
C PHE A 223 44.31 6.04 -2.55
N ILE A 224 44.79 6.93 -3.44
CA ILE A 224 45.79 6.59 -4.46
C ILE A 224 47.14 6.27 -3.78
N LEU A 225 47.58 7.07 -2.81
CA LEU A 225 48.81 6.82 -2.07
C LEU A 225 48.75 5.53 -1.25
N VAL A 226 47.61 5.28 -0.57
CA VAL A 226 47.37 4.06 0.20
C VAL A 226 47.25 2.83 -0.72
N SER A 227 46.60 2.94 -1.88
CA SER A 227 46.52 1.86 -2.87
C SER A 227 47.87 1.56 -3.50
N LEU A 228 48.69 2.57 -3.78
CA LEU A 228 50.05 2.37 -4.30
C LEU A 228 50.95 1.70 -3.25
N PHE A 229 50.83 2.11 -1.99
CA PHE A 229 51.52 1.47 -0.87
C PHE A 229 51.07 0.02 -0.66
N LEU A 230 49.75 -0.24 -0.67
CA LEU A 230 49.18 -1.59 -0.60
C LEU A 230 49.59 -2.45 -1.80
N PHE A 231 49.62 -1.90 -3.01
CA PHE A 231 50.06 -2.60 -4.21
C PHE A 231 51.54 -2.98 -4.13
N LEU A 232 52.39 -2.07 -3.63
CA LEU A 232 53.79 -2.37 -3.34
C LEU A 232 53.95 -3.40 -2.21
N CYS A 233 53.05 -3.40 -1.21
CA CYS A 233 53.00 -4.41 -0.17
C CYS A 233 52.50 -5.77 -0.68
N ILE A 234 51.57 -5.81 -1.64
CA ILE A 234 51.04 -7.03 -2.27
C ILE A 234 52.09 -7.64 -3.20
N LEU A 235 52.81 -6.82 -3.98
CA LEU A 235 53.94 -7.29 -4.79
C LEU A 235 55.11 -7.81 -3.94
N ARG A 236 55.19 -7.41 -2.66
CA ARG A 236 56.21 -7.89 -1.71
C ARG A 236 55.72 -8.94 -0.73
N ARG A 237 54.45 -9.37 -0.78
CA ARG A 237 53.93 -10.37 0.16
C ARG A 237 53.65 -11.71 -0.55
N PRO A 238 54.29 -12.81 -0.10
CA PRO A 238 53.94 -14.14 -0.58
C PRO A 238 52.50 -14.48 -0.17
N VAL A 239 51.75 -15.00 -1.15
CA VAL A 239 50.31 -15.27 -1.12
C VAL A 239 49.91 -16.16 0.06
N LYS A 240 48.95 -15.69 0.87
CA LYS A 240 48.00 -16.52 1.65
C LYS A 240 46.64 -15.82 1.75
N GLN A 241 45.58 -16.62 1.54
CA GLN A 241 44.16 -16.26 1.44
C GLN A 241 43.52 -15.94 2.80
N GLY A 242 42.49 -15.06 2.81
CA GLY A 242 41.48 -15.04 3.87
C GLY A 242 40.73 -13.71 4.10
N ALA A 243 39.41 -13.74 3.80
CA ALA A 243 38.28 -13.01 4.40
C ALA A 243 38.13 -11.48 4.23
N PHE A 244 36.96 -11.05 3.75
CA PHE A 244 36.47 -9.67 3.89
C PHE A 244 35.02 -9.65 4.41
N HIS A 245 34.80 -8.74 5.36
CA HIS A 245 33.60 -8.44 6.13
C HIS A 245 32.67 -7.53 5.29
N LEU A 246 31.34 -7.77 5.29
CA LEU A 246 30.37 -6.92 4.59
C LEU A 246 29.49 -6.19 5.61
N GLU A 247 29.72 -4.88 5.74
CA GLU A 247 28.92 -3.95 6.55
C GLU A 247 27.57 -3.64 5.88
N GLN A 248 26.50 -4.05 6.57
CA GLN A 248 25.42 -3.18 7.07
C GLN A 248 25.17 -1.85 6.31
N ASN A 249 24.42 -1.91 5.20
CA ASN A 249 23.64 -0.76 4.67
C ASN A 249 22.55 -1.20 3.69
N HIS A 250 21.40 -1.66 4.20
CA HIS A 250 20.12 -1.67 3.46
C HIS A 250 18.94 -1.56 4.44
N TYR A 251 18.58 -0.33 4.78
CA TYR A 251 17.74 0.02 5.94
C TYR A 251 16.23 0.23 5.63
N HIS A 252 15.71 -0.27 4.50
CA HIS A 252 14.27 -0.18 4.19
C HIS A 252 13.53 -1.52 4.06
N SER A 253 14.25 -2.65 3.95
CA SER A 253 13.64 -4.00 3.88
C SER A 253 13.40 -4.62 5.27
N THR A 254 13.76 -3.93 6.36
CA THR A 254 13.85 -4.50 7.72
C THR A 254 12.52 -4.81 8.39
N THR A 255 11.41 -4.17 7.99
CA THR A 255 10.09 -4.35 8.64
C THR A 255 9.36 -5.61 8.19
N SER A 256 9.47 -6.02 6.92
CA SER A 256 9.03 -7.35 6.46
C SER A 256 10.04 -8.44 6.85
N PHE A 257 11.34 -8.13 6.80
CA PHE A 257 12.43 -9.05 7.18
C PHE A 257 12.35 -9.51 8.65
N ARG A 258 12.06 -8.61 9.60
CA ARG A 258 11.89 -8.99 11.02
C ARG A 258 10.60 -9.76 11.30
N LYS A 259 9.57 -9.64 10.45
CA LYS A 259 8.28 -10.32 10.62
C LYS A 259 8.32 -11.75 10.08
N ALA A 260 8.97 -11.95 8.94
CA ALA A 260 9.23 -13.25 8.33
C ALA A 260 10.18 -14.16 9.15
N CYS A 261 11.11 -13.58 9.92
CA CYS A 261 12.11 -14.34 10.67
C CYS A 261 11.73 -14.61 12.14
N ARG A 262 10.75 -15.50 12.36
CA ARG A 262 10.77 -16.37 13.56
C ARG A 262 11.70 -17.58 13.40
N THR A 263 12.22 -17.79 12.19
CA THR A 263 13.13 -18.88 11.80
C THR A 263 14.60 -18.47 11.94
N ARG A 264 15.52 -19.46 11.99
CA ARG A 264 16.96 -19.23 12.19
C ARG A 264 17.58 -18.57 10.95
N LEU A 265 18.35 -17.49 11.14
CA LEU A 265 19.13 -16.90 10.05
C LEU A 265 20.48 -17.62 9.94
N PHE A 266 20.70 -18.28 8.82
CA PHE A 266 21.95 -18.96 8.49
C PHE A 266 22.92 -18.03 7.77
N THR A 267 24.22 -18.25 7.96
CA THR A 267 25.23 -17.61 7.11
C THR A 267 25.46 -18.43 5.84
N TYR A 268 25.84 -17.77 4.74
CA TYR A 268 26.18 -18.49 3.51
C TYR A 268 27.32 -19.47 3.72
N ARG A 269 28.31 -19.09 4.54
CA ARG A 269 29.42 -19.98 4.91
C ARG A 269 28.93 -21.24 5.62
N GLU A 270 28.03 -21.11 6.58
CA GLU A 270 27.48 -22.26 7.32
C GLU A 270 26.74 -23.23 6.41
N LEU A 271 25.91 -22.73 5.49
CA LEU A 271 25.23 -23.59 4.51
C LEU A 271 26.18 -24.11 3.44
N GLY A 272 27.22 -23.35 3.09
CA GLY A 272 28.29 -23.78 2.19
C GLY A 272 29.12 -24.92 2.80
N GLU A 273 29.46 -24.83 4.08
CA GLU A 273 30.12 -25.93 4.80
C GLU A 273 29.21 -27.16 4.87
N ALA A 274 27.92 -26.96 5.17
CA ALA A 274 26.95 -28.05 5.25
C ALA A 274 26.75 -28.78 3.90
N THR A 275 26.77 -28.05 2.78
CA THR A 275 26.50 -28.58 1.43
C THR A 275 27.75 -28.85 0.60
N ARG A 276 28.95 -28.76 1.20
CA ARG A 276 30.24 -28.87 0.48
C ARG A 276 30.35 -27.89 -0.70
N ALA A 277 30.09 -26.62 -0.41
CA ALA A 277 30.12 -25.49 -1.36
C ALA A 277 29.13 -25.62 -2.52
N PHE A 278 27.96 -26.24 -2.29
CA PHE A 278 26.93 -26.44 -3.32
C PHE A 278 27.45 -27.19 -4.54
N GLU A 279 28.38 -28.13 -4.33
CA GLU A 279 28.96 -28.94 -5.39
C GLU A 279 27.86 -29.75 -6.10
N ASP A 280 27.96 -29.91 -7.42
CA ASP A 280 27.00 -30.69 -8.20
C ASP A 280 26.85 -32.14 -7.71
N SER A 281 27.85 -32.65 -6.96
CA SER A 281 27.82 -33.97 -6.30
C SER A 281 26.74 -34.08 -5.22
N GLN A 282 26.34 -32.96 -4.60
CA GLN A 282 25.31 -32.86 -3.55
C GLN A 282 23.96 -32.37 -4.10
N LYS A 283 23.87 -32.12 -5.41
CA LYS A 283 22.66 -31.67 -6.07
C LYS A 283 21.65 -32.82 -6.13
N LEU A 284 20.55 -32.63 -5.43
CA LEU A 284 19.46 -33.60 -5.35
C LEU A 284 18.54 -33.47 -6.57
N LEU A 285 18.19 -32.23 -6.92
CA LEU A 285 17.19 -31.90 -7.92
C LEU A 285 17.53 -30.59 -8.65
N ASN A 286 17.17 -30.53 -9.94
CA ASN A 286 17.19 -29.31 -10.75
C ASN A 286 15.74 -28.85 -10.95
N SER A 287 15.35 -27.73 -10.34
CA SER A 287 14.03 -27.13 -10.54
C SER A 287 14.17 -25.87 -11.40
N THR A 288 13.10 -25.49 -12.09
CA THR A 288 13.01 -24.24 -12.86
C THR A 288 13.27 -23.01 -11.99
N ASN A 289 13.04 -23.11 -10.68
CA ASN A 289 13.14 -22.01 -9.71
C ASN A 289 14.36 -22.13 -8.78
N GLY A 290 15.28 -23.07 -9.04
CA GLY A 290 16.47 -23.27 -8.20
C GLY A 290 17.05 -24.67 -8.19
N SER A 291 18.08 -24.86 -7.37
CA SER A 291 18.70 -26.17 -7.14
C SER A 291 18.58 -26.57 -5.66
N ILE A 292 18.20 -27.82 -5.39
CA ILE A 292 18.15 -28.36 -4.03
C ILE A 292 19.42 -29.18 -3.78
N HIS A 293 20.11 -28.89 -2.68
CA HIS A 293 21.36 -29.52 -2.29
C HIS A 293 21.20 -30.22 -0.95
N ALA A 294 21.75 -31.43 -0.81
CA ALA A 294 21.82 -32.09 0.48
C ALA A 294 22.92 -31.44 1.33
N GLY A 295 22.68 -31.30 2.63
CA GLY A 295 23.68 -30.83 3.54
C GLY A 295 23.57 -31.45 4.93
N VAL A 296 24.64 -31.32 5.70
CA VAL A 296 24.69 -31.72 7.11
C VAL A 296 25.22 -30.54 7.91
N LEU A 297 24.42 -30.01 8.83
CA LEU A 297 24.81 -28.91 9.71
C LEU A 297 25.88 -29.35 10.72
N GLY A 298 26.55 -28.39 11.35
CA GLY A 298 27.61 -28.67 12.34
C GLY A 298 27.16 -29.44 13.58
N ASP A 299 25.85 -29.51 13.85
CA ASP A 299 25.23 -30.31 14.91
C ASP A 299 24.89 -31.75 14.47
N GLY A 300 25.14 -32.11 13.20
CA GLY A 300 24.80 -33.41 12.61
C GLY A 300 23.39 -33.49 12.00
N SER A 301 22.60 -32.42 12.09
CA SER A 301 21.27 -32.36 11.48
C SER A 301 21.38 -32.41 9.95
N HIS A 302 20.66 -33.34 9.35
CA HIS A 302 20.60 -33.47 7.89
C HIS A 302 19.55 -32.50 7.34
N ILE A 303 19.91 -31.82 6.26
CA ILE A 303 19.13 -30.73 5.71
C ILE A 303 19.03 -30.81 4.20
N ALA A 304 17.95 -30.29 3.64
CA ALA A 304 17.88 -29.92 2.24
C ALA A 304 17.93 -28.39 2.11
N VAL A 305 18.84 -27.91 1.28
CA VAL A 305 19.09 -26.48 1.04
C VAL A 305 18.61 -26.14 -0.37
N GLN A 306 17.50 -25.42 -0.46
CA GLN A 306 16.99 -24.95 -1.76
C GLN A 306 17.54 -23.57 -2.10
N LYS A 307 18.39 -23.51 -3.12
CA LYS A 307 18.96 -22.26 -3.64
C LYS A 307 18.00 -21.64 -4.67
N VAL A 308 17.37 -20.53 -4.31
CA VAL A 308 16.49 -19.74 -5.21
C VAL A 308 17.27 -18.54 -5.72
N ARG A 309 17.16 -18.24 -7.01
CA ARG A 309 17.73 -17.02 -7.61
C ARG A 309 16.60 -16.00 -7.81
N CYS A 310 16.69 -14.83 -7.19
CA CYS A 310 15.79 -13.72 -7.48
C CYS A 310 16.48 -12.69 -8.39
N GLU A 311 15.75 -12.09 -9.32
CA GLU A 311 16.31 -11.12 -10.28
C GLU A 311 15.94 -9.70 -9.89
N THR A 312 14.78 -9.51 -9.26
CA THR A 312 14.26 -8.23 -8.83
C THR A 312 14.03 -8.18 -7.31
N GLU A 313 13.90 -6.96 -6.76
CA GLU A 313 13.49 -6.78 -5.36
C GLU A 313 12.06 -7.30 -5.12
N GLY A 314 11.18 -7.25 -6.12
CA GLY A 314 9.84 -7.84 -6.06
C GLY A 314 9.88 -9.35 -5.84
N ASP A 315 10.71 -10.06 -6.60
CA ASP A 315 10.91 -11.50 -6.44
C ASP A 315 11.40 -11.86 -5.02
N LEU A 316 12.28 -11.02 -4.45
CA LEU A 316 12.77 -11.21 -3.09
C LEU A 316 11.65 -11.08 -2.06
N ILE A 317 10.80 -10.05 -2.19
CA ILE A 317 9.67 -9.80 -1.29
C ILE A 317 8.66 -10.95 -1.36
N ASP A 318 8.33 -11.43 -2.57
CA ASP A 318 7.44 -12.57 -2.78
C ASP A 318 7.98 -13.83 -2.12
N VAL A 319 9.28 -14.08 -2.26
CA VAL A 319 9.93 -15.24 -1.66
C VAL A 319 9.86 -15.16 -0.12
N LEU A 320 10.17 -13.99 0.46
CA LEU A 320 10.16 -13.79 1.91
C LEU A 320 8.75 -13.91 2.51
N SER A 321 7.72 -13.38 1.84
CA SER A 321 6.32 -13.48 2.28
C SER A 321 5.85 -14.94 2.36
N ARG A 322 6.25 -15.77 1.38
CA ARG A 322 5.91 -17.20 1.40
C ARG A 322 6.67 -17.97 2.47
N ILE A 323 7.93 -17.62 2.73
CA ILE A 323 8.70 -18.20 3.84
C ILE A 323 8.02 -17.90 5.17
N GLU A 324 7.53 -16.68 5.37
CA GLU A 324 6.78 -16.30 6.57
C GLU A 324 5.56 -17.21 6.76
N LEU A 325 4.72 -17.33 5.73
CA LEU A 325 3.52 -18.17 5.78
C LEU A 325 3.86 -19.64 6.06
N LEU A 326 4.80 -20.21 5.33
CA LEU A 326 5.14 -21.64 5.42
C LEU A 326 5.92 -22.00 6.69
N SER A 327 6.70 -21.07 7.24
CA SER A 327 7.38 -21.27 8.52
C SER A 327 6.40 -21.47 9.69
N SER A 328 5.17 -20.98 9.54
CA SER A 328 4.11 -21.11 10.54
C SER A 328 3.30 -22.41 10.43
N VAL A 329 3.44 -23.15 9.32
CA VAL A 329 2.71 -24.39 9.09
C VAL A 329 3.50 -25.57 9.66
N LEU A 330 2.91 -26.25 10.64
CA LEU A 330 3.45 -27.47 11.22
C LEU A 330 2.51 -28.64 10.92
N HIS A 331 2.91 -29.54 10.03
CA HIS A 331 2.17 -30.76 9.73
C HIS A 331 3.13 -31.93 9.55
N ARG A 332 2.74 -33.12 10.01
CA ARG A 332 3.60 -34.32 9.99
C ARG A 332 4.05 -34.75 8.59
N ASN A 333 3.26 -34.44 7.57
CA ASN A 333 3.52 -34.76 6.16
C ASN A 333 3.96 -33.53 5.34
N LEU A 334 4.32 -32.42 5.99
CA LEU A 334 4.88 -31.24 5.34
C LEU A 334 6.29 -30.97 5.84
N ALA A 335 7.18 -30.69 4.89
CA ALA A 335 8.51 -30.19 5.17
C ALA A 335 8.48 -28.87 5.94
N ARG A 336 9.17 -28.82 7.08
CA ARG A 336 9.26 -27.61 7.90
C ARG A 336 10.45 -26.75 7.48
N ILE A 337 10.20 -25.45 7.27
CA ILE A 337 11.26 -24.46 7.07
C ILE A 337 11.90 -24.13 8.42
N ILE A 338 13.20 -24.41 8.58
CA ILE A 338 13.93 -24.20 9.85
C ILE A 338 14.67 -22.86 9.86
N GLY A 339 15.09 -22.39 8.69
CA GLY A 339 15.81 -21.14 8.57
C GLY A 339 15.99 -20.68 7.14
N CYS A 340 16.52 -19.46 6.99
CA CYS A 340 16.88 -18.89 5.71
C CYS A 340 18.26 -18.23 5.75
N CYS A 341 18.92 -18.12 4.59
CA CYS A 341 20.12 -17.31 4.37
C CYS A 341 19.86 -16.38 3.20
N ILE A 342 20.27 -15.12 3.32
CA ILE A 342 20.19 -14.11 2.27
C ILE A 342 21.60 -13.57 2.05
N GLU A 343 22.15 -13.77 0.85
CA GLU A 343 23.42 -13.17 0.44
C GLU A 343 23.19 -12.16 -0.70
N SER A 344 24.10 -11.20 -0.86
CA SER A 344 23.99 -9.94 -1.66
C SER A 344 23.89 -10.09 -3.19
N SER A 345 23.18 -11.12 -3.64
CA SER A 345 22.81 -11.39 -5.04
C SER A 345 21.45 -12.12 -5.09
N TYR A 346 20.56 -11.79 -4.16
CA TYR A 346 19.19 -12.32 -4.10
C TYR A 346 19.10 -13.85 -4.13
N THR A 347 20.05 -14.52 -3.47
CA THR A 347 19.99 -15.97 -3.30
C THR A 347 19.40 -16.27 -1.95
N ILE A 348 18.20 -16.86 -1.92
CA ILE A 348 17.57 -17.34 -0.70
C ILE A 348 17.80 -18.85 -0.60
N MET A 349 18.29 -19.29 0.55
CA MET A 349 18.50 -20.69 0.87
C MET A 349 17.77 -21.03 2.15
N TYR A 350 16.85 -21.99 2.10
CA TYR A 350 16.10 -22.41 3.27
C TYR A 350 16.26 -23.91 3.58
N GLU A 351 16.19 -24.22 4.86
CA GLU A 351 16.42 -25.54 5.43
C GLU A 351 15.11 -26.31 5.59
N ILE A 352 15.08 -27.55 5.11
CA ILE A 352 13.99 -28.51 5.33
C ILE A 352 14.50 -29.70 6.16
N SER A 353 13.79 -30.04 7.24
CA SER A 353 13.90 -31.32 7.97
C SER A 353 12.58 -32.06 7.86
N PRO A 354 12.56 -33.40 7.70
CA PRO A 354 13.63 -34.40 7.68
C PRO A 354 13.96 -34.99 6.28
N PRO A 355 15.04 -35.77 6.19
CA PRO A 355 15.78 -36.00 4.96
C PRO A 355 16.06 -37.49 4.72
N ILE A 356 15.38 -38.11 3.76
CA ILE A 356 15.98 -39.21 2.97
C ILE A 356 15.38 -39.16 1.56
N PHE A 357 16.22 -39.48 0.59
CA PHE A 357 15.85 -39.51 -0.80
C PHE A 357 15.74 -40.96 -1.22
N HIS A 358 14.52 -41.43 -1.44
CA HIS A 358 14.33 -42.60 -2.27
C HIS A 358 14.37 -42.15 -3.73
N ARG A 359 15.43 -42.52 -4.45
CA ARG A 359 15.55 -42.27 -5.89
C ARG A 359 14.48 -43.09 -6.61
N GLY A 360 13.42 -42.47 -7.12
CA GLY A 360 12.37 -43.23 -7.82
C GLY A 360 11.28 -42.41 -8.51
N LEU A 361 10.82 -41.31 -7.90
CA LEU A 361 9.77 -40.47 -8.50
C LEU A 361 10.42 -39.26 -9.20
N LYS A 362 10.54 -39.33 -10.52
CA LYS A 362 11.13 -38.25 -11.34
C LYS A 362 10.15 -37.09 -11.54
N SER A 363 8.84 -37.33 -11.42
CA SER A 363 7.80 -36.34 -11.69
C SER A 363 7.44 -35.48 -10.46
N SER A 364 7.84 -35.87 -9.25
CA SER A 364 7.58 -35.12 -8.01
C SER A 364 8.87 -34.76 -7.28
N GLY A 365 9.63 -33.79 -7.82
CA GLY A 365 10.84 -33.21 -7.19
C GLY A 365 10.61 -32.50 -5.83
N TYR A 366 9.53 -32.86 -5.15
CA TYR A 366 8.83 -32.19 -4.08
C TYR A 366 8.28 -33.20 -3.05
N ILE A 367 8.47 -34.52 -3.25
CA ILE A 367 8.07 -35.55 -2.30
C ILE A 367 9.30 -36.27 -1.77
N PHE A 368 9.43 -36.30 -0.45
CA PHE A 368 10.57 -36.84 0.29
C PHE A 368 10.08 -37.99 1.17
N LEU A 369 10.95 -38.96 1.40
CA LEU A 369 10.66 -40.14 2.23
C LEU A 369 11.69 -40.19 3.34
N ASP A 370 11.28 -40.22 4.61
CA ASP A 370 12.25 -40.39 5.69
C ASP A 370 12.74 -41.84 5.84
N VAL A 371 13.55 -42.10 6.89
CA VAL A 371 14.08 -43.44 7.24
C VAL A 371 12.99 -44.50 7.40
N ASP A 372 11.80 -44.09 7.80
CA ASP A 372 10.66 -44.95 8.10
C ASP A 372 9.67 -44.99 6.92
N PHE A 373 10.06 -44.47 5.76
CA PHE A 373 9.22 -44.29 4.56
C PHE A 373 8.00 -43.39 4.78
N TYR A 374 8.02 -42.48 5.77
CA TYR A 374 6.99 -41.46 5.87
C TYR A 374 7.15 -40.42 4.76
N VAL A 375 6.03 -40.16 4.10
CA VAL A 375 5.93 -39.20 3.01
C VAL A 375 5.87 -37.78 3.56
N MET A 376 6.71 -36.91 2.99
CA MET A 376 6.73 -35.49 3.30
C MET A 376 6.78 -34.69 2.02
N VAL A 377 5.85 -33.76 1.89
CA VAL A 377 5.80 -32.87 0.74
C VAL A 377 6.62 -31.63 1.06
N ALA A 378 7.61 -31.31 0.23
CA ALA A 378 8.36 -30.06 0.23
C ALA A 378 8.20 -29.34 -1.11
N GLY A 379 8.45 -28.03 -1.17
CA GLY A 379 8.43 -27.33 -2.45
C GLY A 379 7.08 -26.76 -2.89
N PHE A 380 6.06 -26.74 -2.02
CA PHE A 380 4.94 -25.79 -2.13
C PHE A 380 5.39 -24.32 -2.15
N ALA A 381 6.68 -24.05 -1.95
CA ALA A 381 7.15 -22.75 -1.55
C ALA A 381 7.32 -21.72 -2.66
N PHE A 382 7.56 -22.06 -3.93
CA PHE A 382 7.88 -21.02 -4.94
C PHE A 382 7.33 -21.23 -6.35
N LEU A 383 6.40 -22.17 -6.55
CA LEU A 383 5.74 -22.30 -7.84
C LEU A 383 4.96 -21.00 -8.14
N SER A 384 5.21 -20.45 -9.33
CA SER A 384 4.80 -19.13 -9.83
C SER A 384 5.63 -17.95 -9.32
N SER A 385 6.85 -17.81 -9.84
CA SER A 385 7.35 -16.48 -10.25
C SER A 385 6.57 -16.13 -11.52
N GLY A 386 5.45 -15.43 -11.34
CA GLY A 386 4.76 -14.77 -12.44
C GLY A 386 5.51 -13.49 -12.81
N SER A 387 6.75 -13.60 -13.28
CA SER A 387 7.42 -12.47 -13.93
C SER A 387 6.84 -12.32 -15.33
N GLY A 388 5.96 -11.34 -15.48
CA GLY A 388 5.60 -10.80 -16.77
C GLY A 388 6.86 -10.21 -17.41
N ASN A 389 7.51 -10.98 -18.29
CA ASN A 389 7.91 -10.56 -19.64
C ASN A 389 8.81 -11.60 -20.33
N GLY A 390 8.28 -12.22 -21.38
CA GLY A 390 8.97 -12.35 -22.66
C GLY A 390 10.34 -13.02 -22.70
N SER A 391 10.44 -14.30 -22.34
CA SER A 391 11.42 -15.20 -22.98
C SER A 391 10.67 -16.22 -23.85
N ASN A 392 10.76 -16.01 -25.16
CA ASN A 392 10.19 -16.86 -26.21
C ASN A 392 10.79 -18.27 -26.19
N LEU A 393 10.26 -19.13 -25.33
CA LEU A 393 10.15 -20.57 -25.58
C LEU A 393 8.74 -21.04 -25.20
N ARG A 394 7.75 -20.29 -25.71
CA ARG A 394 6.33 -20.63 -25.66
C ARG A 394 6.09 -21.80 -26.62
N ASN A 395 6.37 -23.01 -26.16
CA ASN A 395 5.73 -24.19 -26.74
C ASN A 395 4.25 -24.12 -26.37
N ASN A 396 3.46 -23.75 -27.38
CA ASN A 396 2.02 -23.90 -27.46
C ASN A 396 1.57 -25.18 -26.74
N TYR A 397 0.70 -25.05 -25.73
CA TYR A 397 -0.30 -25.99 -25.19
C TYR A 397 -0.56 -25.61 -23.72
N GLU A 398 -1.07 -24.40 -23.49
CA GLU A 398 -1.74 -24.06 -22.22
C GLU A 398 -3.05 -24.86 -22.19
N THR A 399 -3.02 -26.06 -21.59
CA THR A 399 -4.23 -26.83 -21.33
C THR A 399 -4.89 -26.28 -20.07
N PRO A 400 -6.16 -25.82 -20.12
CA PRO A 400 -6.84 -25.14 -19.01
C PRO A 400 -7.28 -26.10 -17.87
N TYR A 401 -6.67 -27.28 -17.76
CA TYR A 401 -7.13 -28.39 -16.92
C TYR A 401 -6.11 -28.87 -15.87
N LYS A 402 -4.97 -28.20 -15.71
CA LYS A 402 -3.95 -28.57 -14.70
C LYS A 402 -4.30 -27.94 -13.36
N ASN A 403 -4.61 -28.76 -12.36
CA ASN A 403 -4.80 -28.37 -10.96
C ASN A 403 -4.18 -29.42 -10.01
N ASP A 404 -4.10 -29.12 -8.72
CA ASP A 404 -3.46 -29.99 -7.71
C ASP A 404 -4.02 -31.43 -7.69
N ILE A 405 -5.29 -31.60 -8.06
CA ILE A 405 -5.94 -32.92 -8.13
C ILE A 405 -5.46 -33.69 -9.37
N TYR A 406 -5.37 -33.01 -10.52
CA TYR A 406 -4.80 -33.60 -11.73
C TYR A 406 -3.34 -34.04 -11.50
N ASP A 407 -2.53 -33.19 -10.88
CA ASP A 407 -1.12 -33.49 -10.58
C ASP A 407 -1.00 -34.64 -9.57
N PHE A 408 -1.90 -34.73 -8.59
CA PHE A 408 -2.00 -35.89 -7.70
C PHE A 408 -2.38 -37.17 -8.45
N GLY A 409 -3.26 -37.09 -9.45
CA GLY A 409 -3.59 -38.22 -10.33
C GLY A 409 -2.38 -38.73 -11.11
N LEU A 410 -1.53 -37.83 -11.61
CA LEU A 410 -0.26 -38.21 -12.26
C LEU A 410 0.70 -38.89 -11.28
N LEU A 411 0.80 -38.37 -10.05
CA LEU A 411 1.63 -38.96 -9.00
C LEU A 411 1.19 -40.40 -8.68
N LEU A 412 -0.12 -40.64 -8.53
CA LEU A 412 -0.63 -42.00 -8.29
C LEU A 412 -0.27 -42.96 -9.43
N LEU A 413 -0.37 -42.51 -10.70
CA LEU A 413 0.07 -43.31 -11.85
C LEU A 413 1.57 -43.57 -11.86
N GLU A 414 2.39 -42.60 -11.45
CA GLU A 414 3.84 -42.77 -11.32
C GLU A 414 4.18 -43.81 -10.25
N ILE A 415 3.46 -43.79 -9.11
CA ILE A 415 3.62 -44.77 -8.03
C ILE A 415 3.24 -46.18 -8.51
N ILE A 416 2.13 -46.32 -9.24
CA ILE A 416 1.68 -47.63 -9.75
C ILE A 416 2.67 -48.21 -10.76
N SER A 417 3.19 -47.36 -11.65
CA SER A 417 3.95 -47.81 -12.81
C SER A 417 5.47 -47.79 -12.64
N GLY A 418 5.98 -47.12 -11.60
CA GLY A 418 7.41 -46.91 -11.40
C GLY A 418 8.09 -46.07 -12.48
N THR A 419 7.31 -45.40 -13.36
CA THR A 419 7.82 -44.61 -14.48
C THR A 419 7.18 -43.23 -14.54
N SER A 420 7.94 -42.24 -15.00
CA SER A 420 7.45 -40.86 -15.15
C SER A 420 6.42 -40.78 -16.28
N TYR A 421 5.16 -40.53 -15.92
CA TYR A 421 4.04 -40.38 -16.88
C TYR A 421 3.79 -38.95 -17.34
N SER A 422 4.77 -38.04 -17.19
CA SER A 422 4.69 -36.64 -17.66
C SER A 422 4.30 -36.51 -19.14
N ASP A 423 4.67 -37.51 -19.96
CA ASP A 423 4.60 -37.37 -21.41
C ASP A 423 3.40 -38.09 -22.04
N MET A 424 2.79 -39.10 -21.39
CA MET A 424 1.72 -39.93 -22.00
C MET A 424 0.63 -40.46 -21.02
N PRO A 425 -0.03 -39.61 -20.19
CA PRO A 425 -1.07 -40.07 -19.26
C PRO A 425 -2.30 -40.69 -19.95
N ARG A 426 -2.59 -40.29 -21.19
CA ARG A 426 -3.72 -40.81 -21.98
C ARG A 426 -3.62 -42.31 -22.27
N VAL A 427 -2.41 -42.81 -22.57
CA VAL A 427 -2.20 -44.23 -22.89
C VAL A 427 -2.40 -45.09 -21.65
N ALA A 428 -1.93 -44.63 -20.49
CA ALA A 428 -2.21 -45.32 -19.22
C ALA A 428 -3.72 -45.36 -18.95
N MET A 429 -4.42 -44.23 -19.07
CA MET A 429 -5.87 -44.17 -18.85
C MET A 429 -6.66 -45.09 -19.81
N GLU A 430 -6.26 -45.21 -21.07
CA GLU A 430 -6.89 -46.15 -22.02
C GLU A 430 -6.66 -47.61 -21.64
N LYS A 431 -5.45 -47.96 -21.17
CA LYS A 431 -5.15 -49.30 -20.69
C LYS A 431 -5.90 -49.65 -19.40
N ILE A 432 -6.03 -48.71 -18.46
CA ILE A 432 -6.84 -48.89 -17.24
C ILE A 432 -8.31 -49.13 -17.62
N LYS A 433 -8.88 -48.28 -18.49
CA LYS A 433 -10.28 -48.40 -18.94
C LYS A 433 -10.57 -49.67 -19.72
N SER A 434 -9.57 -50.23 -20.41
CA SER A 434 -9.70 -51.49 -21.15
C SER A 434 -9.41 -52.72 -20.29
N GLY A 435 -9.20 -52.56 -18.98
CA GLY A 435 -8.97 -53.66 -18.04
C GLY A 435 -7.59 -54.30 -18.15
N LYS A 436 -6.60 -53.58 -18.70
CA LYS A 436 -5.22 -54.03 -18.92
C LYS A 436 -4.24 -53.35 -17.97
N LEU A 437 -4.60 -53.32 -16.69
CA LEU A 437 -3.81 -52.62 -15.67
C LEU A 437 -2.43 -53.26 -15.48
N GLU A 438 -2.34 -54.58 -15.63
CA GLU A 438 -1.10 -55.36 -15.56
C GLU A 438 -0.02 -54.89 -16.53
N GLU A 439 -0.39 -54.24 -17.64
CA GLU A 439 0.57 -53.70 -18.62
C GLU A 439 1.16 -52.34 -18.19
N ILE A 440 0.66 -51.76 -17.10
CA ILE A 440 1.06 -50.44 -16.58
C ILE A 440 1.80 -50.57 -15.25
N VAL A 441 1.39 -51.53 -14.42
CA VAL A 441 1.99 -51.74 -13.09
C VAL A 441 3.48 -52.01 -13.21
N ASP A 442 4.25 -51.40 -12.30
CA ASP A 442 5.70 -51.57 -12.22
C ASP A 442 6.06 -53.07 -12.22
N PRO A 443 6.87 -53.55 -13.18
CA PRO A 443 7.30 -54.94 -13.23
C PRO A 443 7.97 -55.43 -11.93
N SER A 444 8.59 -54.52 -11.17
CA SER A 444 9.23 -54.84 -9.87
C SER A 444 8.24 -55.22 -8.77
N LEU A 445 6.95 -54.91 -8.95
CA LEU A 445 5.88 -55.31 -8.04
C LEU A 445 5.37 -56.74 -8.29
N TYR A 446 5.84 -57.43 -9.33
CA TYR A 446 5.43 -58.80 -9.69
C TYR A 446 3.90 -58.97 -9.67
N TYR A 447 3.18 -58.11 -10.41
CA TYR A 447 1.72 -57.98 -10.32
C TYR A 447 0.97 -59.31 -10.29
N HIS A 448 1.31 -60.27 -11.16
CA HIS A 448 0.62 -61.56 -11.22
C HIS A 448 0.83 -62.45 -9.98
N GLU A 449 1.90 -62.25 -9.23
CA GLU A 449 2.24 -63.01 -8.01
C GLU A 449 1.65 -62.38 -6.74
N GLN A 450 1.09 -61.17 -6.83
CA GLN A 450 0.48 -60.49 -5.70
C GLN A 450 -0.81 -61.18 -5.22
N PRO A 451 -1.12 -61.13 -3.90
CA PRO A 451 -2.41 -61.55 -3.36
C PRO A 451 -3.57 -60.83 -4.04
N ILE A 452 -4.74 -61.48 -4.12
CA ILE A 452 -5.95 -60.91 -4.73
C ILE A 452 -6.29 -59.55 -4.12
N ALA A 453 -6.24 -59.44 -2.79
CA ALA A 453 -6.49 -58.18 -2.09
C ALA A 453 -5.52 -57.05 -2.49
N CYS A 454 -4.25 -57.37 -2.80
CA CYS A 454 -3.28 -56.36 -3.24
C CYS A 454 -3.54 -55.93 -4.69
N LYS A 455 -3.97 -56.85 -5.55
CA LYS A 455 -4.39 -56.52 -6.93
C LYS A 455 -5.61 -55.61 -6.93
N GLU A 456 -6.63 -55.94 -6.13
CA GLU A 456 -7.81 -55.09 -5.93
C GLU A 456 -7.44 -53.69 -5.41
N GLN A 457 -6.47 -53.60 -4.48
CA GLN A 457 -5.97 -52.31 -4.02
C GLN A 457 -5.29 -51.50 -5.14
N ILE A 458 -4.46 -52.13 -5.96
CA ILE A 458 -3.81 -51.48 -7.10
C ILE A 458 -4.85 -50.99 -8.12
N GLU A 459 -5.90 -51.78 -8.36
CA GLU A 459 -7.03 -51.40 -9.23
C GLU A 459 -7.79 -50.19 -8.69
N ILE A 460 -8.09 -50.14 -7.39
CA ILE A 460 -8.76 -48.99 -6.75
C ILE A 460 -7.89 -47.73 -6.86
N VAL A 461 -6.58 -47.82 -6.60
CA VAL A 461 -5.67 -46.66 -6.74
C VAL A 461 -5.59 -46.19 -8.19
N ALA A 462 -5.59 -47.12 -9.16
CA ALA A 462 -5.59 -46.79 -10.59
C ALA A 462 -6.90 -46.11 -11.05
N ASP A 463 -8.04 -46.53 -10.49
CA ASP A 463 -9.34 -45.87 -10.72
C ASP A 463 -9.36 -44.45 -10.14
N ILE A 464 -8.91 -44.28 -8.89
CA ILE A 464 -8.79 -42.96 -8.25
C ILE A 464 -7.91 -42.04 -9.09
N ALA A 465 -6.76 -42.53 -9.56
CA ALA A 465 -5.85 -41.79 -10.44
C ALA A 465 -6.54 -41.36 -11.73
N THR A 466 -7.29 -42.27 -12.37
CA THR A 466 -8.04 -41.98 -13.61
C THR A 466 -9.12 -40.93 -13.39
N ARG A 467 -9.85 -40.98 -12.27
CA ARG A 467 -10.86 -39.97 -11.91
C ARG A 467 -10.22 -38.61 -11.64
N CYS A 468 -9.09 -38.56 -10.94
CA CYS A 468 -8.34 -37.32 -10.73
C CYS A 468 -7.92 -36.67 -12.06
N LEU A 469 -7.43 -37.47 -13.02
CA LEU A 469 -7.01 -36.99 -14.34
C LEU A 469 -8.16 -36.54 -15.24
N LEU A 470 -9.33 -37.18 -15.13
CA LEU A 470 -10.51 -36.85 -15.95
C LEU A 470 -11.33 -35.69 -15.38
N PHE A 471 -11.50 -35.66 -14.07
CA PHE A 471 -12.48 -34.80 -13.41
C PHE A 471 -11.85 -33.77 -12.48
N GLY A 472 -10.53 -33.83 -12.27
CA GLY A 472 -9.80 -32.85 -11.45
C GLY A 472 -10.05 -31.43 -11.94
N GLY A 473 -9.81 -31.15 -13.23
CA GLY A 473 -10.00 -29.81 -13.82
C GLY A 473 -11.45 -29.30 -13.84
N ASP A 474 -12.44 -30.20 -13.81
CA ASP A 474 -13.87 -29.84 -13.80
C ASP A 474 -14.39 -29.50 -12.38
N GLY A 475 -13.59 -29.73 -11.33
CA GLY A 475 -13.97 -29.53 -9.92
C GLY A 475 -15.00 -30.53 -9.38
N LYS A 476 -15.33 -31.58 -10.15
CA LYS A 476 -16.32 -32.62 -9.77
C LYS A 476 -15.81 -33.59 -8.71
N ILE A 477 -14.50 -33.68 -8.53
CA ILE A 477 -13.85 -34.48 -7.50
C ILE A 477 -12.96 -33.56 -6.69
N GLY A 478 -13.09 -33.59 -5.36
CA GLY A 478 -12.26 -32.83 -4.44
C GLY A 478 -11.15 -33.67 -3.82
N MET A 479 -10.05 -33.04 -3.38
CA MET A 479 -8.95 -33.72 -2.67
C MET A 479 -9.44 -34.42 -1.39
N ILE A 480 -10.49 -33.89 -0.76
CA ILE A 480 -11.13 -34.50 0.42
C ILE A 480 -11.74 -35.85 0.07
N ASP A 481 -12.41 -35.95 -1.08
CA ASP A 481 -13.06 -37.20 -1.51
C ASP A 481 -12.01 -38.26 -1.85
N VAL A 482 -10.98 -37.85 -2.59
CA VAL A 482 -9.81 -38.68 -2.89
C VAL A 482 -9.15 -39.20 -1.62
N THR A 483 -8.93 -38.31 -0.63
CA THR A 483 -8.29 -38.69 0.64
C THR A 483 -9.14 -39.70 1.42
N LYS A 484 -10.47 -39.52 1.46
CA LYS A 484 -11.37 -40.46 2.15
C LYS A 484 -11.27 -41.86 1.54
N GLU A 485 -11.32 -41.96 0.22
CA GLU A 485 -11.26 -43.26 -0.47
C GLU A 485 -9.91 -43.96 -0.24
N LEU A 486 -8.80 -43.23 -0.37
CA LEU A 486 -7.47 -43.78 -0.08
C LEU A 486 -7.32 -44.18 1.40
N PHE A 487 -7.92 -43.42 2.32
CA PHE A 487 -7.89 -43.76 3.74
C PHE A 487 -8.71 -45.01 4.07
N HIS A 488 -9.87 -45.19 3.43
CA HIS A 488 -10.66 -46.42 3.56
C HIS A 488 -9.87 -47.64 3.10
N LEU A 489 -9.21 -47.54 1.93
CA LEU A 489 -8.35 -48.59 1.41
C LEU A 489 -7.18 -48.93 2.35
N ALA A 490 -6.55 -47.92 2.97
CA ALA A 490 -5.48 -48.14 3.93
C ALA A 490 -5.96 -48.81 5.24
N LYS A 491 -7.17 -48.47 5.71
CA LYS A 491 -7.74 -48.99 6.97
C LYS A 491 -8.12 -50.47 6.89
N GLU A 492 -8.59 -50.93 5.74
CA GLU A 492 -8.93 -52.34 5.49
C GLU A 492 -7.71 -53.28 5.62
N ASN A 493 -6.49 -52.74 5.53
CA ASN A 493 -5.25 -53.49 5.63
C ASN A 493 -4.73 -53.64 7.08
N THR A 494 -5.06 -52.71 7.97
CA THR A 494 -4.64 -52.76 9.38
C THR A 494 -5.68 -53.46 10.23
N GLY A 495 -5.54 -54.78 10.38
CA GLY A 495 -6.13 -55.48 11.51
C GLY A 495 -5.64 -54.89 12.83
N GLY A 496 -6.44 -53.99 13.44
CA GLY A 496 -6.43 -53.70 14.87
C GLY A 496 -5.14 -53.15 15.51
N SER A 497 -4.47 -52.15 14.93
CA SER A 497 -3.49 -51.35 15.70
C SER A 497 -3.86 -49.86 15.71
N LYS A 498 -4.00 -49.32 16.92
CA LYS A 498 -4.38 -47.92 17.18
C LYS A 498 -3.27 -46.98 16.72
N MET A 499 -3.55 -46.13 15.72
CA MET A 499 -2.89 -44.81 15.61
C MET A 499 -3.72 -43.78 16.36
N GLY A 500 -3.05 -42.90 17.10
CA GLY A 500 -3.60 -42.00 18.12
C GLY A 500 -4.58 -40.93 17.62
N PRO A 501 -5.31 -40.28 18.55
CA PRO A 501 -6.46 -39.45 18.27
C PRO A 501 -6.02 -38.05 17.80
N GLY A 502 -6.56 -37.60 16.67
CA GLY A 502 -6.23 -36.25 16.19
C GLY A 502 -6.98 -35.74 14.97
N LEU A 503 -8.04 -36.41 14.50
CA LEU A 503 -8.84 -35.94 13.35
C LEU A 503 -10.32 -36.31 13.43
N GLU A 504 -10.78 -36.85 14.57
CA GLU A 504 -12.14 -37.38 14.73
C GLU A 504 -13.21 -36.32 15.08
N GLU A 505 -12.85 -35.04 15.27
CA GLU A 505 -13.80 -34.02 15.78
C GLU A 505 -14.22 -32.87 14.83
N THR A 506 -14.01 -32.95 13.51
CA THR A 506 -14.46 -31.86 12.60
C THR A 506 -15.36 -32.24 11.44
N PHE A 507 -15.81 -33.49 11.30
CA PHE A 507 -16.63 -33.86 10.13
C PHE A 507 -17.98 -34.42 10.55
N SER A 508 -18.81 -33.53 11.10
CA SER A 508 -20.24 -33.78 11.27
C SER A 508 -20.90 -34.12 9.94
N ASN A 509 -21.54 -35.28 9.93
CA ASN A 509 -22.36 -35.86 8.88
C ASN A 509 -23.52 -34.93 8.50
N SER A 510 -23.42 -34.16 7.41
CA SER A 510 -24.58 -33.48 6.81
C SER A 510 -24.32 -33.03 5.37
N SER A 511 -24.17 -33.95 4.40
CA SER A 511 -24.31 -33.62 2.95
C SER A 511 -24.46 -34.83 2.02
N LEU A 512 -24.36 -36.07 2.51
CA LEU A 512 -24.34 -37.28 1.66
C LEU A 512 -25.73 -37.75 1.15
N LEU A 513 -26.71 -36.85 1.03
CA LEU A 513 -28.05 -37.18 0.53
C LEU A 513 -28.72 -36.07 -0.31
N GLN A 514 -27.97 -35.36 -1.15
CA GLN A 514 -28.55 -34.63 -2.27
C GLN A 514 -27.61 -34.68 -3.47
N MET A 515 -27.79 -35.68 -4.34
CA MET A 515 -27.74 -35.56 -5.81
C MET A 515 -28.02 -36.95 -6.43
N ILE A 516 -29.29 -37.36 -6.36
CA ILE A 516 -29.91 -38.29 -7.31
C ILE A 516 -31.21 -37.61 -7.78
N SER A 517 -31.48 -37.70 -9.08
CA SER A 517 -32.48 -36.95 -9.89
C SER A 517 -31.97 -35.56 -10.30
N MET A 518 -31.94 -35.17 -11.58
CA MET A 518 -32.91 -35.44 -12.65
C MET A 518 -32.27 -35.61 -14.05
N SER A 519 -33.04 -36.34 -14.87
CA SER A 519 -32.97 -36.78 -16.27
C SER A 519 -32.34 -35.86 -17.33
N PRO A 520 -31.83 -36.42 -18.46
CA PRO A 520 -31.44 -35.67 -19.65
C PRO A 520 -32.67 -35.23 -20.43
N ASP A 521 -32.68 -33.99 -20.92
CA ASP A 521 -33.31 -33.54 -22.18
C ASP A 521 -33.21 -32.02 -22.28
N SER A 522 -32.43 -31.53 -23.25
CA SER A 522 -32.88 -30.53 -24.23
C SER A 522 -31.70 -29.99 -25.06
N ILE A 523 -31.77 -30.38 -26.32
CA ILE A 523 -31.14 -29.77 -27.47
C ILE A 523 -31.72 -28.35 -27.65
N HIS A 524 -30.89 -27.31 -27.65
CA HIS A 524 -30.81 -26.35 -28.76
C HIS A 524 -29.74 -25.26 -28.57
N VAL A 525 -28.96 -25.13 -29.64
CA VAL A 525 -28.09 -24.03 -30.15
C VAL A 525 -28.97 -22.78 -30.44
N PRO A 526 -28.51 -21.52 -30.31
CA PRO A 526 -27.38 -20.91 -31.05
C PRO A 526 -26.09 -20.70 -30.27
#